data_AF-A0A523LXI2-F1
#
_entry.id   AF-A0A523LXI2-F1
#
_cell.length_a   1.000
_cell.length_b   1.000
_cell.length_c   1.000
_cell.angle_alpha   90.00
_cell.angle_beta   90.00
_cell.angle_gamma   90.00
#
_symmetry.space_group_name_H-M   'P 1'
#
loop_
_entity.id
_entity.type
_entity.pdbx_description
1 polymer ?
#
loop_
_entity_poly.entity_id
_entity_poly.type
_entity_poly.pdbx_seq_one_letter_code
_entity_poly.pdbx_strand_id
1 'polypeptide(L)' 'MEEAKIDRAAMGHLAKALVFICGSDHPTTVALAAAAESGSDQDVKKARALFLRLKPGERQAALTMLAN' A
#
# COMPACT_ATOMS: atom_id res chain seq x y z
N MET A 1 19.46 0.64 -11.37
CA MET A 1 18.48 0.47 -10.29
C MET A 1 17.12 0.53 -10.95
N GLU A 2 16.64 -0.60 -11.47
CA GLU A 2 15.22 -0.70 -11.81
C GLU A 2 14.49 -0.52 -10.49
N GLU A 3 13.94 0.69 -10.28
CA GLU A 3 12.88 0.91 -9.32
C GLU A 3 11.86 -0.19 -9.61
N ALA A 4 11.85 -1.22 -8.77
CA ALA A 4 10.81 -2.23 -8.77
C ALA A 4 9.52 -1.46 -8.61
N LYS A 5 8.91 -1.11 -9.75
CA LYS A 5 7.61 -0.48 -9.83
C LYS A 5 6.74 -1.47 -9.09
N ILE A 6 6.34 -1.13 -7.87
CA ILE A 6 5.28 -1.89 -7.23
C ILE A 6 4.14 -1.71 -8.21
N ASP A 7 3.87 -2.76 -8.99
CA ASP A 7 2.93 -2.68 -10.08
C ASP A 7 1.60 -2.18 -9.53
N ARG A 8 0.88 -1.42 -10.36
CA ARG A 8 -0.43 -0.87 -10.01
C ARG A 8 -1.34 -1.93 -9.36
N ALA A 9 -1.25 -3.18 -9.83
CA ALA A 9 -1.94 -4.33 -9.25
C ALA A 9 -1.46 -4.68 -7.82
N ALA A 10 -0.15 -4.68 -7.57
CA ALA A 10 0.40 -4.94 -6.24
C ALA A 10 0.03 -3.84 -5.23
N MET A 11 -0.02 -2.57 -5.65
CA MET A 11 -0.55 -1.45 -4.85
C MET A 11 -2.02 -1.69 -4.45
N GLY A 12 -2.84 -2.13 -5.41
CA GLY A 12 -4.26 -2.41 -5.16
C GLY A 12 -4.48 -3.58 -4.20
N HIS A 13 -3.67 -4.64 -4.29
CA HIS A 13 -3.71 -5.75 -3.33
C HIS A 13 -3.26 -5.31 -1.93
N LEU A 14 -2.22 -4.48 -1.83
CA LEU A 14 -1.77 -3.87 -0.57
C LEU A 14 -2.86 -3.00 0.07
N ALA A 15 -3.57 -2.20 -0.73
CA ALA A 15 -4.68 -1.40 -0.26
C ALA A 15 -5.79 -2.28 0.34
N LYS A 16 -6.20 -3.34 -0.35
CA LYS A 16 -7.23 -4.28 0.15
C LYS A 16 -6.82 -4.96 1.45
N ALA A 17 -5.57 -5.39 1.57
CA ALA A 17 -5.05 -5.97 2.82
C ALA A 17 -5.11 -4.95 3.97
N LEU A 18 -4.74 -3.69 3.72
CA LEU A 18 -4.79 -2.64 4.74
C LEU A 18 -6.20 -2.16 5.08
N VAL A 19 -7.16 -2.23 4.15
CA VAL A 19 -8.59 -2.06 4.49
C VAL A 19 -8.99 -3.05 5.58
N PHE A 20 -8.55 -4.32 5.47
CA PHE A 20 -8.89 -5.35 6.44
C PHE A 20 -8.19 -5.16 7.79
N ILE A 21 -6.94 -4.66 7.79
CA ILE A 21 -6.11 -4.52 9.00
C ILE A 21 -6.37 -3.20 9.74
N CYS A 22 -6.32 -2.07 9.01
CA CYS A 22 -6.40 -0.72 9.57
C CYS A 22 -7.75 -0.03 9.32
N GLY A 23 -8.58 -0.57 8.41
CA GLY A 23 -9.84 0.05 7.99
C GLY A 23 -9.73 0.87 6.71
N SER A 24 -10.89 1.10 6.07
CA SER A 24 -11.03 1.85 4.81
C SER A 24 -10.66 3.33 4.94
N ASP A 25 -10.93 3.94 6.10
CA ASP A 25 -10.65 5.36 6.37
C ASP A 25 -9.19 5.63 6.77
N HIS A 26 -8.35 4.59 6.89
CA HIS A 26 -6.97 4.80 7.29
C HIS A 26 -6.19 5.53 6.17
N PRO A 27 -5.42 6.60 6.48
CA PRO A 27 -4.76 7.43 5.47
C PRO A 27 -3.82 6.65 4.56
N THR A 28 -3.15 5.61 5.08
CA THR A 28 -2.31 4.71 4.28
C THR A 28 -3.11 3.87 3.29
N THR A 29 -4.29 3.39 3.70
CA THR A 29 -5.20 2.61 2.86
C THR A 29 -5.69 3.44 1.68
N VAL A 30 -6.16 4.66 1.96
CA VAL A 30 -6.61 5.62 0.94
C VAL A 30 -5.48 5.98 -0.01
N ALA A 31 -4.26 6.23 0.50
CA ALA A 31 -3.12 6.55 -0.34
C ALA A 31 -2.70 5.39 -1.26
N LEU A 32 -2.75 4.15 -0.78
CA LEU A 32 -2.45 2.96 -1.60
C LEU A 32 -3.53 2.70 -2.65
N ALA A 33 -4.81 2.89 -2.30
CA ALA A 33 -5.92 2.80 -3.26
C ALA A 33 -5.77 3.87 -4.35
N ALA A 34 -5.52 5.13 -3.96
CA ALA A 34 -5.29 6.22 -4.90
C ALA A 34 -4.06 5.97 -5.78
N ALA A 35 -2.97 5.44 -5.23
CA ALA A 35 -1.79 5.05 -6.01
C ALA A 35 -2.11 3.91 -7.00
N ALA A 36 -2.95 2.95 -6.60
CA ALA A 36 -3.43 1.88 -7.46
C ALA A 36 -4.43 2.36 -8.53
N GLU A 37 -5.13 3.48 -8.34
CA GLU A 37 -6.05 4.05 -9.35
C GLU A 37 -5.35 5.01 -10.30
N SER A 38 -4.54 5.92 -9.75
CA SER A 38 -3.81 6.97 -10.47
C SER A 38 -2.63 6.40 -11.25
N GLY A 39 -1.90 5.43 -10.68
CA GLY A 39 -0.65 4.93 -11.25
C GLY A 39 0.47 5.98 -11.32
N SER A 40 0.26 7.15 -10.71
CA SER A 40 1.23 8.25 -10.71
C SER A 40 2.37 7.98 -9.75
N ASP A 41 3.59 8.25 -10.21
CA ASP A 41 4.83 8.07 -9.45
C ASP A 41 4.82 8.82 -8.10
N GLN A 42 4.17 9.99 -8.07
CA GLN A 42 4.00 10.79 -6.86
C GLN A 42 3.10 10.09 -5.82
N ASP A 43 1.99 9.50 -6.26
CA ASP A 43 1.05 8.80 -5.36
C ASP A 43 1.67 7.51 -4.85
N VAL A 44 2.38 6.78 -5.72
CA VAL A 44 3.18 5.60 -5.35
C VAL A 44 4.21 5.95 -4.27
N LYS A 45 4.97 7.04 -4.45
CA LYS A 45 5.97 7.51 -3.47
C LYS A 45 5.32 7.91 -2.14
N LYS A 46 4.20 8.64 -2.17
CA LYS A 46 3.44 9.03 -0.96
C LYS A 46 2.89 7.82 -0.22
N ALA A 47 2.23 6.90 -0.92
CA ALA A 47 1.66 5.69 -0.37
C ALA A 47 2.73 4.82 0.30
N ARG A 48 3.89 4.67 -0.35
CA ARG A 48 5.03 3.93 0.21
C ARG A 48 5.61 4.59 1.45
N ALA A 49 5.71 5.92 1.49
CA ALA A 49 6.13 6.66 2.67
C ALA A 49 5.14 6.50 3.84
N LEU A 50 3.84 6.55 3.58
CA LEU A 50 2.81 6.29 4.58
C LEU A 50 2.83 4.84 5.07
N PHE A 51 3.07 3.88 4.17
CA PHE A 51 3.24 2.48 4.51
C PHE A 51 4.43 2.26 5.45
N LEU A 52 5.57 2.89 5.17
CA LEU A 52 6.76 2.83 6.04
C LEU A 52 6.53 3.44 7.44
N ARG A 53 5.61 4.41 7.57
CA ARG A 53 5.24 5.03 8.85
C ARG A 53 4.28 4.17 9.70
N LEU A 54 3.64 3.16 9.13
CA LEU A 54 2.78 2.23 9.88
C LEU A 54 3.57 1.44 10.91
N LYS A 55 2.87 0.93 11.93
CA LYS A 55 3.50 0.06 12.93
C LYS A 55 4.03 -1.19 12.23
N PRO A 56 5.15 -1.76 12.70
CA PRO A 56 5.73 -2.96 12.11
C PRO A 56 4.72 -4.11 11.99
N GLY A 57 3.84 -4.28 12.98
CA GLY A 57 2.80 -5.30 12.97
C GLY A 57 1.77 -5.14 11.83
N GLU A 58 1.34 -3.91 11.54
CA GLU A 58 0.38 -3.63 10.47
C GLU A 58 1.02 -3.85 9.09
N ARG A 59 2.27 -3.42 8.92
CA ARG A 59 3.05 -3.70 7.70
C ARG A 59 3.24 -5.18 7.47
N GLN A 60 3.62 -5.91 8.52
CA GLN A 60 3.88 -7.34 8.39
C GLN A 60 2.59 -8.11 8.11
N ALA A 61 1.48 -7.77 8.77
CA ALA A 61 0.18 -8.35 8.45
C ALA A 61 -0.22 -8.11 6.99
N ALA A 62 -0.03 -6.89 6.47
CA ALA A 62 -0.34 -6.57 5.07
C ALA A 62 0.54 -7.36 4.08
N LEU A 63 1.82 -7.53 4.39
CA LEU A 63 2.75 -8.34 3.58
C LEU A 63 2.43 -9.83 3.65
N THR A 64 2.04 -10.36 4.82
CA THR A 64 1.61 -11.75 4.98
C THR A 64 0.36 -12.04 4.16
N MET A 65 -0.59 -11.11 4.09
CA MET A 65 -1.79 -11.27 3.24
C MET A 65 -1.48 -11.26 1.74
N LEU A 66 -0.36 -10.68 1.31
CA LEU A 66 0.11 -10.72 -0.09
C LEU A 66 0.88 -11.98 -0.44
N ALA A 67 1.45 -12.67 0.55
CA ALA A 67 2.28 -13.86 0.35
C ALA A 67 1.44 -15.15 0.18
N ASN A 68 0.12 -15.05 0.18
CA ASN A 68 -0.84 -16.14 0.02
C ASN A 68 -1.66 -15.96 -1.26
#